data_AF-G2FKD3-F1
#
_entry.id   AF-G2FKD3-F1
#
_cell.length_a   1.000
_cell.length_b   1.000
_cell.length_c   1.000
_cell.angle_alpha   90.00
_cell.angle_beta   90.00
_cell.angle_gamma   90.00
#
_symmetry.space_group_name_H-M   'P 1'
#
loop_
_entity.id
_entity.type
_entity.pdbx_description
1 polymer ?
#
loop_
_entity_poly.entity_id
_entity_poly.type
_entity_poly.pdbx_seq_one_letter_code
_entity_poly.pdbx_strand_id
1 'polypeptide(L)'
;MSVKFDPNNVVIKLCMSGMNLAASGNIEDATTMFHKAWHESTDDYERFIAAYHLARQQKSITDKLKWMETSLQRALNINDDNVKSAYPTLYLNIAKCYEELCDSDNAKRNYELSNSYKGAPSDEGPFYHGTKADLQVGDLLTAGGNSNYKPELKMNHIYFTANANGAGLAAALAKGEARERVYIIEPTGEFENDPNVTDKKFPGNLTRSYR
;
A
#
# COMPACT_ATOMS: atom_id res chain seq x y z
N MET A 1 -3.07 -15.51 5.90
CA MET A 1 -1.75 -14.96 6.30
C MET A 1 -1.94 -13.75 7.21
N SER A 2 -1.06 -13.52 8.18
CA SER A 2 -1.16 -12.36 9.08
C SER A 2 -0.89 -11.06 8.31
N VAL A 3 -1.70 -10.04 8.56
CA VAL A 3 -1.53 -8.71 7.98
C VAL A 3 -0.23 -8.10 8.51
N LYS A 4 0.59 -7.54 7.61
CA LYS A 4 1.90 -6.97 7.99
C LYS A 4 1.92 -5.45 8.13
N PHE A 5 1.05 -4.71 7.44
CA PHE A 5 1.05 -3.26 7.53
C PHE A 5 0.47 -2.78 8.87
N ASP A 6 1.30 -2.16 9.68
CA ASP A 6 0.92 -1.50 10.94
C ASP A 6 1.47 -0.07 10.96
N PRO A 7 0.62 0.98 11.00
CA PRO A 7 1.09 2.36 11.13
C PRO A 7 1.86 2.64 12.43
N ASN A 8 1.78 1.75 13.43
CA ASN A 8 2.56 1.86 14.66
C ASN A 8 3.98 1.30 14.57
N ASN A 9 4.28 0.53 13.53
CA ASN A 9 5.61 -0.02 13.27
C ASN A 9 6.66 1.10 13.15
N VAL A 10 7.82 0.91 13.77
CA VAL A 10 8.89 1.91 13.84
C VAL A 10 9.42 2.27 12.44
N VAL A 11 9.64 1.28 11.58
CA VAL A 11 10.13 1.48 10.21
C VAL A 11 9.11 2.22 9.36
N ILE A 12 7.82 1.88 9.47
CA ILE A 12 6.74 2.58 8.77
C ILE A 12 6.67 4.05 9.24
N LYS A 13 6.75 4.32 10.54
CA LYS A 13 6.76 5.68 11.10
C LYS A 13 7.94 6.50 10.59
N LEU A 14 9.14 5.91 10.56
CA LEU A 14 10.33 6.56 10.03
C LEU A 14 10.18 6.89 8.53
N CYS A 15 9.64 5.96 7.74
CA CYS A 15 9.35 6.21 6.32
C CYS A 15 8.30 7.32 6.14
N MET A 16 7.24 7.34 6.95
CA MET A 16 6.24 8.41 6.92
C MET A 16 6.84 9.78 7.29
N SER A 17 7.71 9.83 8.30
CA SER A 17 8.45 11.03 8.66
C SER A 17 9.33 11.52 7.50
N GLY A 18 10.09 10.61 6.89
CA GLY A 18 10.93 10.92 5.72
C GLY A 18 10.12 11.45 4.54
N MET A 19 8.94 10.87 4.26
CA MET A 19 8.04 11.36 3.21
C MET A 19 7.53 12.78 3.48
N ASN A 20 7.16 13.09 4.72
CA ASN A 20 6.68 14.42 5.10
C ASN A 20 7.78 15.48 5.00
N LEU A 21 9.01 15.14 5.41
CA LEU A 21 10.19 16.00 5.26
C LEU A 21 10.50 16.26 3.78
N ALA A 22 10.49 15.23 2.94
CA ALA A 22 10.72 15.37 1.51
C ALA A 22 9.64 16.23 0.84
N ALA A 23 8.36 16.06 1.21
CA ALA A 23 7.26 16.88 0.71
C ALA A 23 7.39 18.36 1.12
N SER A 24 8.07 18.63 2.23
CA SER A 24 8.37 19.98 2.72
C SER A 24 9.68 20.56 2.14
N GLY A 25 10.34 19.84 1.22
CA GLY A 25 11.60 20.24 0.59
C GLY A 25 12.87 19.92 1.39
N ASN A 26 12.75 19.30 2.57
CA ASN A 26 13.89 18.96 3.42
C ASN A 26 14.43 17.56 3.07
N ILE A 27 15.20 17.48 1.98
CA ILE A 27 15.66 16.21 1.38
C ILE A 27 16.74 15.52 2.22
N GLU A 28 17.62 16.28 2.89
CA GLU A 28 18.70 15.70 3.72
C GLU A 28 18.15 15.00 4.96
N ASP A 29 17.21 15.65 5.68
CA ASP A 29 16.57 15.03 6.83
C ASP A 29 15.68 13.85 6.40
N ALA A 30 14.99 13.96 5.25
CA ALA A 30 14.23 12.85 4.69
C ALA A 30 15.12 11.62 4.43
N THR A 31 16.28 11.84 3.81
CA THR A 31 17.27 10.80 3.54
C THR A 31 17.77 10.15 4.83
N THR A 32 18.03 10.96 5.86
CA THR A 32 18.42 10.46 7.20
C THR A 32 17.33 9.56 7.80
N MET A 33 16.06 9.93 7.68
CA MET A 33 14.95 9.10 8.17
C MET A 33 14.86 7.75 7.45
N PHE A 34 15.04 7.73 6.12
CA PHE A 34 14.99 6.48 5.36
C PHE A 34 16.18 5.56 5.66
N HIS A 35 17.38 6.11 5.87
CA HIS A 35 18.54 5.33 6.33
C HIS A 35 18.31 4.74 7.71
N LYS A 36 17.74 5.52 8.63
CA LYS A 36 17.35 5.01 9.95
C LYS A 36 16.31 3.89 9.81
N ALA A 37 15.30 4.05 8.97
CA ALA A 37 14.30 3.01 8.69
C ALA A 37 14.94 1.71 8.19
N TRP A 38 15.95 1.81 7.32
CA TRP A 38 16.71 0.65 6.85
C TRP A 38 17.53 -0.01 7.97
N HIS A 39 18.22 0.76 8.80
CA HIS A 39 19.04 0.21 9.89
C HIS A 39 18.20 -0.44 11.01
N GLU A 40 17.03 0.10 11.30
CA GLU A 40 16.10 -0.45 12.30
C GLU A 40 15.29 -1.64 11.76
N SER A 41 15.34 -1.92 10.47
CA SER A 41 14.58 -3.01 9.86
C SER A 41 15.09 -4.39 10.32
N THR A 42 14.15 -5.22 10.76
CA THR A 42 14.41 -6.54 11.34
C THR A 42 13.97 -7.68 10.42
N ASP A 43 12.94 -7.47 9.59
CA ASP A 43 12.43 -8.47 8.65
C ASP A 43 12.46 -8.02 7.18
N ASP A 44 12.06 -8.90 6.26
CA ASP A 44 12.03 -8.58 4.83
C ASP A 44 10.93 -7.56 4.47
N TYR A 45 9.84 -7.47 5.23
CA TYR A 45 8.74 -6.54 4.93
C TYR A 45 9.14 -5.09 5.22
N GLU A 46 9.77 -4.89 6.37
CA GLU A 46 10.38 -3.63 6.76
C GLU A 46 11.50 -3.22 5.80
N ARG A 47 12.39 -4.15 5.43
CA ARG A 47 13.47 -3.91 4.46
C ARG A 47 12.94 -3.54 3.09
N PHE A 48 11.88 -4.19 2.62
CA PHE A 48 11.20 -3.88 1.37
C PHE A 48 10.76 -2.41 1.33
N ILE A 49 10.05 -1.95 2.36
CA ILE A 49 9.53 -0.58 2.45
C ILE A 49 10.68 0.43 2.54
N ALA A 50 11.65 0.19 3.43
CA ALA A 50 12.79 1.10 3.61
C ALA A 50 13.63 1.23 2.34
N ALA A 51 13.94 0.12 1.66
CA ALA A 51 14.68 0.11 0.40
C ALA A 51 13.95 0.87 -0.71
N TYR A 52 12.62 0.72 -0.82
CA TYR A 52 11.83 1.46 -1.81
C TYR A 52 11.98 2.98 -1.65
N HIS A 53 11.89 3.46 -0.41
CA HIS A 53 12.01 4.89 -0.14
C HIS A 53 13.44 5.41 -0.31
N LEU A 54 14.45 4.62 0.08
CA LEU A 54 15.86 4.95 -0.19
C LEU A 54 16.14 5.07 -1.69
N ALA A 55 15.63 4.14 -2.51
CA ALA A 55 15.78 4.17 -3.96
C ALA A 55 15.30 5.51 -4.55
N ARG A 56 14.16 6.02 -4.07
CA ARG A 56 13.55 7.26 -4.55
C ARG A 56 14.34 8.52 -4.21
N GLN A 57 15.29 8.47 -3.27
CA GLN A 57 16.15 9.60 -2.91
C GLN A 57 17.50 9.58 -3.63
N GLN A 58 17.84 8.49 -4.32
CA GLN A 58 19.16 8.37 -4.95
C GLN A 58 19.28 9.32 -6.13
N LYS A 59 20.43 10.02 -6.21
CA LYS A 59 20.77 10.91 -7.33
C LYS A 59 21.34 10.14 -8.53
N SER A 60 22.04 9.04 -8.25
CA SER A 60 22.60 8.14 -9.26
C SER A 60 21.55 7.13 -9.67
N ILE A 61 21.36 6.96 -10.99
CA ILE A 61 20.43 5.97 -11.53
C ILE A 61 20.86 4.54 -11.19
N THR A 62 22.17 4.27 -11.12
CA THR A 62 22.72 2.98 -10.74
C THR A 62 22.40 2.65 -9.28
N ASP A 63 22.53 3.62 -8.38
CA ASP A 63 22.20 3.42 -6.96
C ASP A 63 20.68 3.29 -6.75
N LYS A 64 19.89 4.07 -7.50
CA LYS A 64 18.42 3.94 -7.53
C LYS A 64 18.00 2.54 -7.96
N LEU A 65 18.58 2.03 -9.04
CA LEU A 65 18.33 0.68 -9.54
C LEU A 65 18.65 -0.35 -8.46
N LYS A 66 19.86 -0.30 -7.87
CA LYS A 66 20.30 -1.24 -6.82
C LYS A 66 19.33 -1.28 -5.64
N TRP A 67 18.88 -0.13 -5.15
CA TRP A 67 17.92 -0.08 -4.05
C TRP A 67 16.52 -0.54 -4.46
N MET A 68 16.09 -0.26 -5.69
CA MET A 68 14.80 -0.72 -6.20
C MET A 68 14.79 -2.25 -6.37
N GLU A 69 15.87 -2.84 -6.88
CA GLU A 69 16.06 -4.29 -6.96
C GLU A 69 16.14 -4.92 -5.57
N THR A 70 16.81 -4.26 -4.62
CA THR A 70 16.81 -4.70 -3.22
C THR A 70 15.39 -4.73 -2.66
N SER A 71 14.60 -3.68 -2.89
CA SER A 71 13.21 -3.62 -2.46
C SER A 71 12.38 -4.76 -3.08
N LEU A 72 12.50 -4.96 -4.39
CA LEU A 72 11.83 -6.06 -5.10
C LEU A 72 12.23 -7.43 -4.55
N GLN A 73 13.52 -7.68 -4.35
CA GLN A 73 14.00 -8.97 -3.83
C GLN A 73 13.40 -9.28 -2.46
N ARG A 74 13.31 -8.29 -1.57
CA ARG A 74 12.70 -8.45 -0.24
C ARG A 74 11.20 -8.74 -0.34
N ALA A 75 10.51 -8.07 -1.25
CA ALA A 75 9.10 -8.32 -1.51
C ALA A 75 8.86 -9.72 -2.13
N LEU A 76 9.75 -10.18 -3.02
CA LEU A 76 9.69 -11.52 -3.62
C LEU A 76 10.00 -12.64 -2.60
N ASN A 77 10.84 -12.39 -1.60
CA ASN A 77 11.08 -13.36 -0.52
C ASN A 77 9.83 -13.62 0.33
N ILE A 78 8.96 -12.60 0.47
CA ILE A 78 7.71 -12.71 1.22
C ILE A 78 6.63 -13.40 0.38
N ASN A 79 6.46 -12.99 -0.88
CA ASN A 79 5.56 -13.60 -1.86
C ASN A 79 4.11 -13.87 -1.38
N ASP A 80 3.52 -12.89 -0.70
CA ASP A 80 2.15 -12.97 -0.21
C ASP A 80 1.32 -11.72 -0.57
N ASP A 81 0.04 -11.74 -0.20
CA ASP A 81 -0.91 -10.65 -0.50
C ASP A 81 -0.56 -9.33 0.20
N ASN A 82 0.35 -9.33 1.19
CA ASN A 82 0.83 -8.09 1.80
C ASN A 82 1.76 -7.31 0.87
N VAL A 83 2.36 -7.95 -0.15
CA VAL A 83 3.39 -7.32 -1.00
C VAL A 83 3.19 -7.50 -2.50
N LYS A 84 2.42 -8.51 -2.94
CA LYS A 84 2.21 -8.78 -4.38
C LYS A 84 1.68 -7.57 -5.16
N SER A 85 0.81 -6.79 -4.54
CA SER A 85 0.27 -5.55 -5.13
C SER A 85 1.36 -4.51 -5.41
N ALA A 86 2.53 -4.60 -4.80
CA ALA A 86 3.67 -3.71 -5.05
C ALA A 86 4.49 -4.10 -6.28
N TYR A 87 4.41 -5.36 -6.76
CA TYR A 87 5.25 -5.86 -7.85
C TYR A 87 5.11 -5.04 -9.14
N PRO A 88 3.91 -4.68 -9.62
CA PRO A 88 3.79 -3.84 -10.81
C PRO A 88 4.59 -2.54 -10.70
N THR A 89 4.53 -1.88 -9.55
CA THR A 89 5.22 -0.60 -9.29
C THR A 89 6.73 -0.79 -9.17
N LEU A 90 7.21 -1.83 -8.49
CA LEU A 90 8.65 -2.10 -8.35
C LEU A 90 9.27 -2.44 -9.71
N TYR A 91 8.68 -3.37 -10.46
CA TYR A 91 9.14 -3.73 -11.79
C TYR A 91 9.09 -2.54 -12.76
N LEU A 92 8.06 -1.71 -12.70
CA LEU A 92 7.96 -0.50 -13.52
C LEU A 92 9.11 0.47 -13.23
N ASN A 93 9.43 0.70 -11.96
CA ASN A 93 10.51 1.60 -11.59
C ASN A 93 11.89 1.03 -11.98
N ILE A 94 12.09 -0.28 -11.86
CA ILE A 94 13.31 -0.98 -12.32
C ILE A 94 13.45 -0.85 -13.83
N ALA A 95 12.38 -1.10 -14.60
CA ALA A 95 12.37 -0.95 -16.05
C ALA A 95 12.81 0.44 -16.49
N LYS A 96 12.28 1.49 -15.85
CA LYS A 96 12.67 2.88 -16.12
C LYS A 96 14.14 3.16 -15.80
N CYS A 97 14.70 2.54 -14.75
CA CYS A 97 16.12 2.68 -14.45
C CYS A 97 17.00 2.02 -15.53
N TYR A 98 16.62 0.83 -15.99
CA TYR A 98 17.33 0.18 -17.11
C TYR A 98 17.22 0.98 -18.42
N GLU A 99 16.06 1.58 -18.69
CA GLU A 99 15.86 2.45 -19.86
C GLU A 99 16.78 3.68 -19.83
N GLU A 100 16.90 4.34 -18.69
CA GLU A 100 17.82 5.48 -18.50
C GLU A 100 19.30 5.07 -18.59
N LEU A 101 19.62 3.82 -18.21
CA LEU A 101 20.93 3.19 -18.40
C LEU A 101 21.17 2.69 -19.83
N CYS A 102 20.23 2.87 -20.76
CA CYS A 102 20.27 2.38 -22.14
C CYS A 102 20.35 0.84 -22.27
N ASP A 103 19.87 0.09 -21.26
CA ASP A 103 19.75 -1.37 -21.29
C ASP A 103 18.32 -1.76 -21.69
N SER A 104 18.07 -1.80 -23.01
CA SER A 104 16.74 -2.06 -23.56
C SER A 104 16.18 -3.45 -23.24
N ASP A 105 17.06 -4.44 -23.11
CA ASP A 105 16.66 -5.83 -22.88
C ASP A 105 16.12 -6.01 -21.47
N ASN A 106 16.83 -5.50 -20.47
CA ASN A 106 16.36 -5.52 -19.09
C ASN A 106 15.16 -4.58 -18.88
N ALA A 107 15.13 -3.42 -19.53
CA ALA A 107 13.96 -2.53 -19.48
C ALA A 107 12.70 -3.26 -19.98
N LYS A 108 12.75 -3.86 -21.17
CA LYS A 108 11.64 -4.60 -21.77
C LYS A 108 11.15 -5.74 -20.86
N ARG A 109 12.08 -6.56 -20.35
CA ARG A 109 11.75 -7.68 -19.45
C ARG A 109 11.00 -7.20 -18.20
N ASN A 110 11.44 -6.10 -17.59
CA ASN A 110 10.80 -5.57 -16.39
C ASN A 110 9.46 -4.89 -16.70
N TYR A 111 9.27 -4.28 -17.86
CA TYR A 111 7.96 -3.80 -18.30
C TYR A 111 6.96 -4.95 -18.49
N GLU A 112 7.38 -6.06 -19.09
CA GLU A 112 6.55 -7.27 -19.24
C GLU A 112 6.17 -7.86 -17.88
N LEU A 113 7.13 -7.98 -16.95
CA LEU A 113 6.87 -8.44 -15.59
C LEU A 113 5.90 -7.49 -14.85
N SER A 114 6.12 -6.18 -14.93
CA SER A 114 5.21 -5.19 -14.36
C SER A 114 3.78 -5.39 -14.84
N ASN A 115 3.58 -5.61 -16.14
CA ASN A 115 2.26 -5.83 -16.72
C ASN A 115 1.67 -7.18 -16.32
N SER A 116 2.47 -8.23 -16.19
CA SER A 116 1.99 -9.57 -15.81
C SER A 116 1.39 -9.64 -14.40
N TYR A 117 1.81 -8.74 -13.50
CA TYR A 117 1.28 -8.64 -12.14
C TYR A 117 0.13 -7.62 -11.99
N LYS A 118 -0.28 -6.94 -13.08
CA LYS A 118 -1.48 -6.09 -13.06
C LYS A 118 -2.72 -6.97 -13.18
N GLY A 119 -3.78 -6.60 -12.46
CA GLY A 119 -5.05 -7.30 -12.52
C GLY A 119 -5.88 -7.08 -11.26
N ALA A 120 -7.02 -7.78 -11.20
CA ALA A 120 -7.83 -7.83 -9.99
C ALA A 120 -7.03 -8.45 -8.82
N PRO A 121 -7.22 -7.98 -7.59
CA PRO A 121 -6.58 -8.60 -6.43
C PRO A 121 -7.01 -10.06 -6.27
N SER A 122 -6.08 -10.92 -5.88
CA SER A 122 -6.34 -12.34 -5.57
C SER A 122 -6.47 -12.62 -4.07
N ASP A 123 -6.70 -11.57 -3.27
CA ASP A 123 -6.77 -11.66 -1.81
C ASP A 123 -8.01 -12.46 -1.40
N GLU A 124 -7.85 -13.44 -0.51
CA GLU A 124 -8.95 -14.29 -0.02
C GLU A 124 -9.55 -13.78 1.30
N GLY A 125 -9.02 -12.70 1.87
CA GLY A 125 -9.46 -12.13 3.13
C GLY A 125 -8.91 -12.85 4.37
N PRO A 126 -9.65 -12.92 5.49
CA PRO A 126 -11.01 -12.37 5.68
C PRO A 126 -11.07 -10.86 5.47
N PHE A 127 -12.24 -10.36 5.06
CA PHE A 127 -12.46 -8.94 4.81
C PHE A 127 -13.29 -8.28 5.91
N TYR A 128 -13.01 -7.00 6.14
CA TYR A 128 -13.58 -6.22 7.21
C TYR A 128 -14.12 -4.89 6.69
N HIS A 129 -15.34 -4.56 7.10
CA HIS A 129 -15.96 -3.26 6.89
C HIS A 129 -16.08 -2.51 8.23
N GLY A 130 -15.35 -1.40 8.35
CA GLY A 130 -15.41 -0.52 9.51
C GLY A 130 -16.45 0.58 9.31
N THR A 131 -17.41 0.71 10.23
CA THR A 131 -18.50 1.69 10.13
C THR A 131 -19.10 2.04 11.48
N LYS A 132 -19.93 3.09 11.52
CA LYS A 132 -20.79 3.42 12.66
C LYS A 132 -22.25 2.98 12.46
N ALA A 133 -22.57 2.44 11.28
CA ALA A 133 -23.87 1.85 10.99
C ALA A 133 -24.12 0.60 11.86
N ASP A 134 -25.34 0.47 12.35
CA ASP A 134 -25.79 -0.64 13.20
C ASP A 134 -26.31 -1.82 12.35
N LEU A 135 -25.42 -2.39 11.54
CA LEU A 135 -25.68 -3.54 10.70
C LEU A 135 -25.88 -4.81 11.53
N GLN A 136 -26.71 -5.71 11.02
CA GLN A 136 -26.93 -7.03 11.57
C GLN A 136 -26.28 -8.10 10.70
N VAL A 137 -25.98 -9.26 11.29
CA VAL A 137 -25.50 -10.42 10.53
C VAL A 137 -26.58 -10.83 9.54
N GLY A 138 -26.21 -10.95 8.26
CA GLY A 138 -27.12 -11.25 7.15
C GLY A 138 -27.56 -10.02 6.34
N ASP A 139 -27.23 -8.81 6.79
CA ASP A 139 -27.50 -7.59 6.01
C ASP A 139 -26.67 -7.57 4.72
N LEU A 140 -27.31 -7.17 3.62
CA LEU A 140 -26.64 -6.92 2.34
C LEU A 140 -26.18 -5.46 2.28
N LEU A 141 -24.86 -5.25 2.15
CA LEU A 141 -24.28 -3.92 1.97
C LEU A 141 -24.32 -3.55 0.49
N THR A 142 -24.97 -2.43 0.16
CA THR A 142 -25.03 -1.88 -1.20
C THR A 142 -24.41 -0.49 -1.26
N ALA A 143 -23.77 -0.16 -2.39
CA ALA A 143 -23.30 1.20 -2.66
C ALA A 143 -24.47 2.22 -2.67
N GLY A 144 -24.15 3.52 -2.69
CA GLY A 144 -25.13 4.63 -2.66
C GLY A 144 -25.21 5.37 -1.32
N GLY A 145 -24.39 4.98 -0.34
CA GLY A 145 -24.22 5.70 0.92
C GLY A 145 -23.61 7.10 0.74
N ASN A 146 -23.73 7.94 1.78
CA ASN A 146 -23.06 9.24 1.82
C ASN A 146 -21.57 9.08 2.16
N SER A 147 -20.71 9.92 1.59
CA SER A 147 -19.27 9.90 1.88
C SER A 147 -18.95 10.36 3.31
N ASN A 148 -18.06 9.61 3.96
CA ASN A 148 -17.46 9.98 5.26
C ASN A 148 -16.53 11.20 5.16
N TYR A 149 -16.10 11.61 3.97
CA TYR A 149 -15.10 12.69 3.81
C TYR A 149 -15.68 13.94 3.16
N LYS A 150 -16.49 13.78 2.11
CA LYS A 150 -17.07 14.91 1.36
C LYS A 150 -18.57 15.00 1.60
N PRO A 151 -19.10 16.11 2.14
CA PRO A 151 -20.55 16.33 2.16
C PRO A 151 -21.14 16.14 0.75
N GLU A 152 -22.38 15.64 0.67
CA GLU A 152 -23.16 15.49 -0.57
C GLU A 152 -22.65 14.47 -1.61
N LEU A 153 -21.42 13.95 -1.46
CA LEU A 153 -20.91 12.91 -2.34
C LEU A 153 -21.58 11.56 -2.02
N LYS A 154 -22.21 10.97 -3.04
CA LYS A 154 -22.69 9.58 -3.02
C LYS A 154 -21.56 8.62 -3.42
N MET A 155 -21.37 7.58 -2.61
CA MET A 155 -20.32 6.59 -2.82
C MET A 155 -20.82 5.50 -3.78
N ASN A 156 -20.02 5.22 -4.82
CA ASN A 156 -20.35 4.18 -5.82
C ASN A 156 -19.86 2.78 -5.43
N HIS A 157 -19.16 2.66 -4.29
CA HIS A 157 -18.49 1.45 -3.85
C HIS A 157 -18.68 1.21 -2.36
N ILE A 158 -18.54 -0.05 -1.93
CA ILE A 158 -18.37 -0.43 -0.53
C ILE A 158 -16.88 -0.58 -0.27
N TYR A 159 -16.36 0.17 0.70
CA TYR A 159 -14.95 0.11 1.05
C TYR A 159 -14.73 -0.89 2.18
N PHE A 160 -13.75 -1.77 2.01
CA PHE A 160 -13.39 -2.79 2.99
C PHE A 160 -11.89 -3.06 2.94
N THR A 161 -11.40 -3.87 3.88
CA THR A 161 -9.98 -4.19 3.96
C THR A 161 -9.76 -5.57 4.54
N ALA A 162 -8.68 -6.25 4.16
CA ALA A 162 -8.25 -7.46 4.85
C ALA A 162 -7.47 -7.18 6.16
N ASN A 163 -7.38 -5.91 6.57
CA ASN A 163 -6.76 -5.47 7.82
C ASN A 163 -7.80 -5.07 8.87
N ALA A 164 -7.99 -5.91 9.89
CA ALA A 164 -8.95 -5.62 10.97
C ALA A 164 -8.66 -4.30 11.71
N ASN A 165 -7.37 -3.96 11.96
CA ASN A 165 -7.00 -2.69 12.57
C ASN A 165 -7.29 -1.51 11.62
N GLY A 166 -7.08 -1.71 10.32
CA GLY A 166 -7.46 -0.75 9.29
C GLY A 166 -8.98 -0.48 9.26
N ALA A 167 -9.79 -1.52 9.39
CA ALA A 167 -11.23 -1.39 9.51
C ALA A 167 -11.63 -0.68 10.82
N GLY A 168 -10.98 -0.98 11.94
CA GLY A 168 -11.18 -0.26 13.20
C GLY A 168 -10.94 1.25 13.06
N LEU A 169 -9.83 1.63 12.42
CA LEU A 169 -9.53 3.03 12.13
C LEU A 169 -10.59 3.67 11.19
N ALA A 170 -11.04 2.94 10.18
CA ALA A 170 -12.10 3.41 9.29
C ALA A 170 -13.43 3.65 10.05
N ALA A 171 -13.78 2.78 11.00
CA ALA A 171 -14.95 2.95 11.86
C ALA A 171 -14.84 4.21 12.73
N ALA A 172 -13.66 4.46 13.32
CA ALA A 172 -13.41 5.66 14.12
C ALA A 172 -13.53 6.95 13.31
N LEU A 173 -13.08 6.93 12.05
CA LEU A 173 -13.15 8.06 11.12
C LEU A 173 -14.53 8.23 10.45
N ALA A 174 -15.44 7.27 10.59
CA ALA A 174 -16.76 7.36 9.99
C ALA A 174 -17.57 8.52 10.61
N LYS A 175 -18.42 9.17 9.80
CA LYS A 175 -19.24 10.30 10.25
C LYS A 175 -20.33 9.85 11.24
N GLY A 176 -20.65 10.73 12.19
CA GLY A 176 -21.70 10.55 13.19
C GLY A 176 -21.18 10.14 14.56
N GLU A 177 -22.07 10.21 15.55
CA GLU A 177 -21.78 9.95 16.97
C GLU A 177 -22.11 8.52 17.40
N ALA A 178 -22.56 7.68 16.47
CA ALA A 178 -22.87 6.29 16.76
C ALA A 178 -21.61 5.46 17.06
N ARG A 179 -21.80 4.34 17.73
CA ARG A 179 -20.72 3.43 18.14
C ARG A 179 -19.95 2.89 16.93
N GLU A 180 -18.63 2.86 17.04
CA GLU A 180 -17.72 2.23 16.07
C GLU A 180 -17.90 0.71 16.06
N ARG A 181 -17.98 0.13 14.87
CA ARG A 181 -18.18 -1.30 14.65
C ARG A 181 -17.33 -1.79 13.49
N VAL A 182 -16.84 -3.02 13.59
CA VAL A 182 -16.12 -3.72 12.54
C VAL A 182 -16.86 -5.02 12.25
N TYR A 183 -17.27 -5.20 11.01
CA TYR A 183 -17.97 -6.41 10.55
C TYR A 183 -17.05 -7.21 9.63
N ILE A 184 -17.09 -8.54 9.76
CA ILE A 184 -16.57 -9.43 8.72
C ILE A 184 -17.58 -9.43 7.58
N ILE A 185 -17.10 -9.27 6.35
CA ILE A 185 -17.94 -9.23 5.15
C ILE A 185 -17.42 -10.23 4.11
N GLU A 186 -18.30 -10.62 3.21
CA GLU A 186 -17.98 -11.40 2.01
C GLU A 186 -18.38 -10.57 0.78
N PRO A 187 -17.43 -10.21 -0.11
CA PRO A 187 -17.75 -9.54 -1.35
C PRO A 187 -18.62 -10.45 -2.23
N THR A 188 -19.73 -9.92 -2.73
CA THR A 188 -20.65 -10.68 -3.60
C THR A 188 -20.28 -10.63 -5.09
N GLY A 189 -19.22 -9.89 -5.44
CA GLY A 189 -18.76 -9.71 -6.81
C GLY A 189 -17.27 -9.35 -6.85
N GLU A 190 -16.79 -9.02 -8.05
CA GLU A 190 -15.41 -8.55 -8.24
C GLU A 190 -15.14 -7.27 -7.45
N PHE A 191 -13.90 -7.12 -7.00
CA PHE A 191 -13.43 -5.93 -6.29
C PHE A 191 -12.07 -5.50 -6.80
N GLU A 192 -11.69 -4.26 -6.53
CA GLU A 192 -10.42 -3.70 -6.94
C GLU A 192 -9.67 -3.08 -5.76
N ASN A 193 -8.36 -2.86 -5.94
CA ASN A 193 -7.57 -2.11 -4.96
C ASN A 193 -8.15 -0.70 -4.76
N ASP A 194 -8.25 -0.24 -3.51
CA ASP A 194 -8.70 1.12 -3.23
C ASP A 194 -7.66 2.12 -3.77
N PRO A 195 -8.00 2.92 -4.81
CA PRO A 195 -7.07 3.85 -5.41
C PRO A 195 -6.75 5.05 -4.51
N ASN A 196 -7.42 5.22 -3.37
CA ASN A 196 -7.11 6.29 -2.42
C ASN A 196 -5.86 5.99 -1.59
N VAL A 197 -5.49 4.71 -1.45
CA VAL A 197 -4.35 4.27 -0.62
C VAL A 197 -3.34 3.41 -1.38
N THR A 198 -3.72 2.89 -2.55
CA THR A 198 -2.83 2.13 -3.44
C THR A 198 -1.91 3.05 -4.24
N ASP A 199 -0.61 2.73 -4.27
CA ASP A 199 0.43 3.49 -4.99
C ASP A 199 0.48 4.98 -4.64
N LYS A 200 0.08 5.34 -3.42
CA LYS A 200 0.17 6.73 -2.92
C LYS A 200 1.46 6.99 -2.16
N LYS A 201 1.51 6.50 -0.93
CA LYS A 201 2.68 6.66 -0.06
C LYS A 201 3.66 5.52 -0.24
N PHE A 202 3.12 4.30 -0.32
CA PHE A 202 3.85 3.05 -0.47
C PHE A 202 3.55 2.42 -1.83
N PRO A 203 4.42 1.54 -2.36
CA PRO A 203 4.16 0.86 -3.62
C PRO A 203 3.10 -0.22 -3.40
N GLY A 204 2.13 -0.31 -4.31
CA GLY A 204 1.00 -1.22 -4.22
C GLY A 204 0.00 -0.86 -3.12
N ASN A 205 -0.74 -1.87 -2.68
CA ASN A 205 -1.82 -1.80 -1.71
C ASN A 205 -1.42 -2.50 -0.40
N LEU A 206 -0.46 -1.92 0.34
CA LEU A 206 0.05 -2.52 1.58
C LEU A 206 -0.99 -2.55 2.70
N THR A 207 -1.96 -1.64 2.67
CA THR A 207 -3.08 -1.63 3.63
C THR A 207 -4.12 -2.72 3.34
N ARG A 208 -4.00 -3.42 2.20
CA ARG A 208 -4.97 -4.41 1.71
C ARG A 208 -6.39 -3.85 1.76
N SER A 209 -6.56 -2.65 1.20
CA SER A 209 -7.84 -1.92 1.16
C SER A 209 -8.46 -2.00 -0.23
N TYR A 210 -9.76 -2.23 -0.29
CA TYR A 210 -10.49 -2.58 -1.50
C TYR A 210 -11.81 -1.82 -1.61
N ARG A 211 -12.40 -1.83 -2.80
CA ARG A 211 -13.70 -1.22 -3.09
C ARG A 211 -14.45 -1.92 -4.23
#